data_AF-A0A1G9K7F5-F1
#
_entry.id   AF-A0A1G9K7F5-F1
#
_cell.length_a   1.000
_cell.length_b   1.000
_cell.length_c   1.000
_cell.angle_alpha   90.00
_cell.angle_beta   90.00
_cell.angle_gamma   90.00
#
_symmetry.space_group_name_H-M   'P 1'
#
loop_
_entity.id
_entity.type
_entity.pdbx_description
1 polymer ?
#
loop_
_entity_poly.entity_id
_entity_poly.type
_entity_poly.pdbx_seq_one_letter_code
_entity_poly.pdbx_strand_id
1 'polypeptide(L)'
;MTAKTAQDTSLKELAQAAVTLVRDPDADKWRKLTDLLQEAGCHAEALDLARVGLMRFPQEAPLALTAARLLVEAKDPAGAVDALELCLKQDPPDPEALWLSADLHHRLGHPAQARTCLERLLDVQPEHEAARDLLATLKVKTPTPGSGQTAKRSITTPTLAEIYVKQGYLSKAIQVYQEILLDDPENVLAKERLGELQAATVPPVVDTSLQAKSQQVVADISPAIPAENLKDAGISVSTEPASLAAKAPAVETPSMEQRLLGVFDNWLTAISKRRAHVR
;
A
#
# COMPACT_ATOMS: atom_id res chain seq x y z
N MET A 1 -17.39 -48.09 0.34
CA MET A 1 -18.56 -47.21 0.13
C MET A 1 -18.46 -45.84 0.81
N THR A 2 -17.44 -45.57 1.63
CA THR A 2 -17.32 -44.32 2.43
C THR A 2 -16.86 -43.09 1.65
N ALA A 3 -15.99 -43.25 0.64
CA ALA A 3 -15.45 -42.13 -0.13
C ALA A 3 -16.51 -41.40 -0.98
N LYS A 4 -17.49 -42.13 -1.54
CA LYS A 4 -18.55 -41.53 -2.38
C LYS A 4 -19.54 -40.71 -1.55
N THR A 5 -19.85 -41.15 -0.33
CA THR A 5 -20.76 -40.43 0.57
C THR A 5 -20.13 -39.15 1.12
N ALA A 6 -18.84 -39.18 1.48
CA ALA A 6 -18.11 -37.98 1.89
C ALA A 6 -17.99 -36.96 0.73
N GLN A 7 -17.81 -37.44 -0.52
CA GLN A 7 -17.77 -36.60 -1.73
C GLN A 7 -19.09 -35.87 -1.99
N ASP A 8 -20.22 -36.56 -1.90
CA ASP A 8 -21.55 -35.95 -2.08
C ASP A 8 -21.89 -34.96 -0.95
N THR A 9 -21.38 -35.19 0.27
CA THR A 9 -21.55 -34.25 1.39
C THR A 9 -20.79 -32.94 1.13
N SER A 10 -19.53 -32.99 0.68
CA SER A 10 -18.72 -31.78 0.41
C SER A 10 -19.33 -30.86 -0.66
N LEU A 11 -19.95 -31.43 -1.70
CA LEU A 11 -20.61 -30.66 -2.77
C LEU A 11 -21.89 -29.99 -2.27
N LYS A 12 -22.65 -30.68 -1.40
CA LYS A 12 -23.84 -30.10 -0.77
C LYS A 12 -23.46 -28.95 0.16
N GLU A 13 -22.37 -29.07 0.91
CA GLU A 13 -21.86 -28.02 1.78
C GLU A 13 -21.40 -26.79 1.00
N LEU A 14 -20.68 -26.99 -0.11
CA LEU A 14 -20.30 -25.91 -1.04
C LEU A 14 -21.53 -25.20 -1.61
N ALA A 15 -22.51 -25.96 -2.11
CA ALA A 15 -23.73 -25.38 -2.67
C ALA A 15 -24.51 -24.59 -1.61
N GLN A 16 -24.62 -25.13 -0.39
CA GLN A 16 -25.28 -24.45 0.71
C GLN A 16 -24.53 -23.17 1.10
N ALA A 17 -23.21 -23.22 1.21
CA ALA A 17 -22.39 -22.04 1.51
C ALA A 17 -22.56 -20.94 0.46
N ALA A 18 -22.54 -21.29 -0.83
CA ALA A 18 -22.77 -20.36 -1.93
C ALA A 18 -24.16 -19.71 -1.86
N VAL A 19 -25.21 -20.49 -1.63
CA VAL A 19 -26.58 -19.97 -1.49
C VAL A 19 -26.69 -19.04 -0.28
N THR A 20 -26.08 -19.38 0.86
CA THR A 20 -26.09 -18.51 2.04
C THR A 20 -25.33 -17.22 1.82
N LEU A 21 -24.26 -17.23 1.03
CA LEU A 21 -23.47 -16.07 0.69
C LEU A 21 -24.22 -15.10 -0.21
N VAL A 22 -24.94 -15.62 -1.22
CA VAL A 22 -25.77 -14.79 -2.09
C VAL A 22 -26.89 -14.12 -1.32
N ARG A 23 -27.55 -14.86 -0.42
CA ARG A 23 -28.68 -14.34 0.34
C ARG A 23 -28.29 -13.25 1.34
N ASP A 24 -27.06 -13.31 1.84
CA ASP A 24 -26.53 -12.35 2.80
C ASP A 24 -24.99 -12.31 2.70
N PRO A 25 -24.46 -11.36 1.89
CA PRO A 25 -23.03 -11.21 1.64
C PRO A 25 -22.28 -10.77 2.90
N ASP A 26 -21.60 -11.73 3.50
CA ASP A 26 -20.87 -11.56 4.75
C ASP A 26 -19.44 -12.09 4.61
N ALA A 27 -18.49 -11.44 5.29
CA ALA A 27 -17.07 -11.75 5.17
C ALA A 27 -16.72 -13.14 5.72
N ASP A 28 -17.34 -13.58 6.82
CA ASP A 28 -17.11 -14.90 7.41
C ASP A 28 -17.62 -16.02 6.49
N LYS A 29 -18.78 -15.81 5.88
CA LYS A 29 -19.34 -16.74 4.88
C LYS A 29 -18.50 -16.79 3.62
N TRP A 30 -17.96 -15.64 3.20
CA TRP A 30 -17.07 -15.54 2.04
C TRP A 30 -15.79 -16.35 2.26
N ARG A 31 -15.16 -16.17 3.44
CA ARG A 31 -14.00 -16.95 3.87
C ARG A 31 -14.32 -18.44 3.89
N LYS A 32 -15.42 -18.84 4.54
CA LYS A 32 -15.83 -20.25 4.62
C LYS A 32 -16.02 -20.89 3.25
N LEU A 33 -16.64 -20.19 2.30
CA LEU A 33 -16.79 -20.70 0.92
C LEU A 33 -15.42 -20.83 0.23
N THR A 34 -14.52 -19.89 0.46
CA THR A 34 -13.15 -19.91 -0.08
C THR A 34 -12.37 -21.10 0.45
N ASP A 35 -12.44 -21.35 1.76
CA ASP A 35 -11.78 -22.49 2.42
C ASP A 35 -12.31 -23.82 1.87
N LEU A 36 -13.63 -23.96 1.73
CA LEU A 36 -14.25 -25.15 1.12
C LEU A 36 -13.82 -25.36 -0.34
N LEU A 37 -13.62 -24.28 -1.11
CA LEU A 37 -13.10 -24.37 -2.48
C LEU A 37 -11.63 -24.80 -2.51
N GLN A 38 -10.81 -24.38 -1.54
CA GLN A 38 -9.43 -24.85 -1.38
C GLN A 38 -9.38 -26.34 -1.01
N GLU A 39 -10.15 -26.77 -0.01
CA GLU A 39 -10.26 -28.19 0.37
C GLU A 39 -10.76 -29.04 -0.81
N ALA A 40 -11.62 -28.45 -1.64
CA ALA A 40 -12.10 -29.08 -2.86
C ALA A 40 -11.06 -29.19 -3.99
N GLY A 41 -9.88 -28.59 -3.84
CA GLY A 41 -8.82 -28.51 -4.86
C GLY A 41 -9.12 -27.54 -6.00
N CYS A 42 -10.10 -26.66 -5.82
CA CYS A 42 -10.62 -25.75 -6.84
C CYS A 42 -9.94 -24.38 -6.73
N HIS A 43 -8.64 -24.36 -6.98
CA HIS A 43 -7.78 -23.18 -6.77
C HIS A 43 -8.19 -21.99 -7.64
N ALA A 44 -8.68 -22.23 -8.86
CA ALA A 44 -9.08 -21.15 -9.77
C ALA A 44 -10.34 -20.43 -9.26
N GLU A 45 -11.36 -21.20 -8.87
CA GLU A 45 -12.61 -20.68 -8.31
C GLU A 45 -12.38 -19.98 -6.96
N ALA A 46 -11.51 -20.55 -6.12
CA ALA A 46 -11.12 -19.92 -4.86
C ALA A 46 -10.44 -18.55 -5.08
N LEU A 47 -9.59 -18.44 -6.10
CA LEU A 47 -8.91 -17.21 -6.44
C LEU A 47 -9.85 -16.14 -7.01
N ASP A 48 -10.77 -16.53 -7.90
CA ASP A 48 -11.80 -15.63 -8.40
C ASP A 48 -12.67 -15.10 -7.25
N LEU A 49 -13.08 -16.00 -6.35
CA LEU A 49 -13.85 -15.64 -5.16
C LEU A 49 -13.06 -14.71 -4.24
N ALA A 50 -11.77 -14.96 -4.01
CA ALA A 50 -10.90 -14.13 -3.18
C ALA A 50 -10.73 -12.71 -3.74
N ARG A 51 -10.54 -12.58 -5.07
CA ARG A 51 -10.43 -11.28 -5.74
C ARG A 51 -11.71 -10.46 -5.60
N VAL A 52 -12.87 -11.08 -5.78
CA VAL A 52 -14.17 -10.41 -5.58
C VAL A 52 -14.37 -10.04 -4.10
N GLY A 53 -13.97 -10.93 -3.19
CA GLY A 53 -14.03 -10.70 -1.75
C GLY A 53 -13.24 -9.46 -1.31
N LEU A 54 -12.01 -9.30 -1.82
CA LEU A 54 -11.18 -8.12 -1.56
C LEU A 54 -11.84 -6.80 -2.01
N MET A 55 -12.50 -6.80 -3.17
CA MET A 55 -13.21 -5.62 -3.67
C MET A 55 -14.45 -5.30 -2.84
N ARG A 56 -15.13 -6.34 -2.33
CA ARG A 56 -16.41 -6.19 -1.62
C ARG A 56 -16.24 -5.85 -0.14
N PHE A 57 -15.17 -6.36 0.48
CA PHE A 57 -14.86 -6.21 1.90
C PHE A 57 -13.42 -5.74 2.10
N PRO A 58 -13.05 -4.53 1.65
CA PRO A 58 -11.69 -4.03 1.74
C PRO A 58 -11.24 -3.75 3.19
N GLN A 59 -12.18 -3.71 4.15
CA GLN A 59 -11.88 -3.46 5.56
C GLN A 59 -11.67 -4.74 6.38
N GLU A 60 -11.94 -5.90 5.80
CA GLU A 60 -11.85 -7.18 6.51
C GLU A 60 -10.45 -7.77 6.36
N ALA A 61 -9.56 -7.46 7.31
CA ALA A 61 -8.19 -7.99 7.35
C ALA A 61 -8.10 -9.52 7.18
N PRO A 62 -8.93 -10.33 7.89
CA PRO A 62 -8.85 -11.79 7.77
C PRO A 62 -9.13 -12.29 6.36
N LEU A 63 -10.07 -11.66 5.65
CA LEU A 63 -10.39 -12.01 4.27
C LEU A 63 -9.26 -11.59 3.33
N ALA A 64 -8.68 -10.41 3.56
CA ALA A 64 -7.55 -9.93 2.78
C ALA A 64 -6.31 -10.83 2.92
N LEU A 65 -6.06 -11.36 4.12
CA LEU A 65 -4.98 -12.29 4.37
C LEU A 65 -5.20 -13.66 3.69
N THR A 66 -6.42 -14.21 3.75
CA THR A 66 -6.75 -15.45 3.01
C THR A 66 -6.61 -15.24 1.50
N ALA A 67 -7.04 -14.10 0.98
CA ALA A 67 -6.84 -13.76 -0.43
C ALA A 67 -5.36 -13.62 -0.80
N ALA A 68 -4.55 -12.99 0.05
CA ALA A 68 -3.10 -12.89 -0.15
C ALA A 68 -2.45 -14.28 -0.22
N ARG A 69 -2.77 -15.20 0.69
CA ARG A 69 -2.26 -16.58 0.68
C ARG A 69 -2.56 -17.27 -0.66
N LEU A 70 -3.81 -17.17 -1.12
CA LEU A 70 -4.23 -17.73 -2.40
C LEU A 70 -3.49 -17.13 -3.60
N LEU A 71 -3.26 -15.82 -3.59
CA LEU A 71 -2.55 -15.13 -4.67
C LEU A 71 -1.06 -15.51 -4.70
N VAL A 72 -0.44 -15.73 -3.53
CA VAL A 72 0.92 -16.27 -3.44
C VAL A 72 0.99 -17.68 -4.00
N GLU A 73 0.05 -18.57 -3.65
CA GLU A 73 -0.04 -19.92 -4.20
C GLU A 73 -0.23 -19.92 -5.73
N ALA A 74 -1.05 -18.99 -6.23
CA ALA A 74 -1.31 -18.82 -7.66
C ALA A 74 -0.18 -18.13 -8.42
N LYS A 75 0.93 -17.78 -7.75
CA LYS A 75 2.10 -17.08 -8.32
C LYS A 75 1.74 -15.72 -8.92
N ASP A 76 0.78 -15.02 -8.32
CA ASP A 76 0.42 -13.63 -8.62
C ASP A 76 0.95 -12.71 -7.51
N PRO A 77 2.25 -12.38 -7.52
CA PRO A 77 2.85 -11.59 -6.45
C PRO A 77 2.32 -10.15 -6.41
N ALA A 78 1.88 -9.60 -7.54
CA ALA A 78 1.34 -8.24 -7.59
C ALA A 78 0.02 -8.15 -6.81
N GLY A 79 -0.93 -9.03 -7.14
CA GLY A 79 -2.19 -9.10 -6.39
C GLY A 79 -1.99 -9.46 -4.91
N ALA A 80 -1.02 -10.32 -4.60
CA ALA A 80 -0.70 -10.67 -3.23
C ALA A 80 -0.18 -9.47 -2.41
N VAL A 81 0.70 -8.65 -2.98
CA VAL A 81 1.19 -7.42 -2.33
C VAL A 81 0.01 -6.46 -2.06
N ASP A 82 -0.86 -6.23 -3.04
CA ASP A 82 -2.02 -5.33 -2.87
C ASP A 82 -2.95 -5.82 -1.76
N ALA A 83 -3.21 -7.13 -1.69
CA ALA A 83 -4.02 -7.75 -0.65
C ALA A 83 -3.38 -7.63 0.74
N LEU A 84 -2.06 -7.81 0.84
CA LEU A 84 -1.31 -7.66 2.09
C LEU A 84 -1.27 -6.21 2.55
N GLU A 85 -1.10 -5.25 1.64
CA GLU A 85 -1.15 -3.83 1.98
C GLU A 85 -2.52 -3.42 2.54
N LEU A 86 -3.61 -3.98 2.01
CA LEU A 86 -4.95 -3.79 2.59
C LEU A 86 -5.06 -4.37 3.99
N CYS A 87 -4.52 -5.57 4.22
CA CYS A 87 -4.51 -6.21 5.53
C CYS A 87 -3.68 -5.41 6.55
N LEU A 88 -2.51 -4.91 6.15
CA LEU A 88 -1.57 -4.18 7.02
C LEU A 88 -2.01 -2.75 7.35
N LYS A 89 -3.05 -2.23 6.70
CA LYS A 89 -3.69 -0.95 7.06
C LYS A 89 -4.56 -1.05 8.32
N GLN A 90 -4.88 -2.27 8.75
CA GLN A 90 -5.63 -2.49 9.99
C GLN A 90 -4.70 -2.36 11.19
N ASP A 91 -5.22 -1.76 12.27
CA ASP A 91 -4.51 -1.57 13.54
C ASP A 91 -5.22 -2.36 14.64
N PRO A 92 -4.57 -3.31 15.33
CA PRO A 92 -3.18 -3.74 15.18
C PRO A 92 -2.92 -4.62 13.94
N PRO A 93 -1.73 -4.52 13.31
CA PRO A 93 -1.38 -5.32 12.15
C PRO A 93 -1.21 -6.79 12.53
N ASP A 94 -1.76 -7.68 11.70
CA ASP A 94 -1.64 -9.12 11.89
C ASP A 94 -0.17 -9.58 11.69
N PRO A 95 0.44 -10.26 12.69
CA PRO A 95 1.77 -10.84 12.56
C PRO A 95 1.92 -11.77 11.35
N GLU A 96 0.87 -12.52 11.00
CA GLU A 96 0.93 -13.42 9.84
C GLU A 96 1.01 -12.64 8.52
N ALA A 97 0.29 -11.51 8.42
CA ALA A 97 0.37 -10.62 7.27
C ALA A 97 1.77 -9.99 7.12
N LEU A 98 2.40 -9.62 8.25
CA LEU A 98 3.78 -9.10 8.25
C LEU A 98 4.78 -10.17 7.77
N TRP A 99 4.64 -11.41 8.23
CA TRP A 99 5.48 -12.53 7.78
C TRP A 99 5.31 -12.81 6.29
N LEU A 100 4.07 -12.93 5.81
CA LEU A 100 3.79 -13.23 4.42
C LEU A 100 4.28 -12.12 3.48
N SER A 101 4.14 -10.86 3.89
CA SER A 101 4.69 -9.70 3.19
C SER A 101 6.22 -9.72 3.13
N ALA A 102 6.88 -10.08 4.24
CA ALA A 102 8.33 -10.21 4.28
C ALA A 102 8.87 -11.30 3.36
N ASP A 103 8.29 -12.51 3.42
CA ASP A 103 8.68 -13.64 2.58
C ASP A 103 8.48 -13.33 1.10
N LEU A 104 7.36 -12.69 0.75
CA LEU A 104 7.06 -12.29 -0.62
C LEU A 104 8.07 -11.25 -1.13
N HIS A 105 8.36 -10.20 -0.37
CA HIS A 105 9.36 -9.20 -0.76
C HIS A 105 10.78 -9.78 -0.86
N HIS A 106 11.13 -10.75 -0.01
CA HIS A 106 12.39 -11.47 -0.12
C HIS A 106 12.50 -12.23 -1.44
N ARG A 107 11.43 -12.96 -1.83
CA ARG A 107 11.37 -13.70 -3.11
C ARG A 107 11.38 -12.77 -4.32
N LEU A 108 10.77 -11.58 -4.21
CA LEU A 108 10.76 -10.55 -5.25
C LEU A 108 12.09 -9.78 -5.37
N GLY A 109 13.06 -10.04 -4.49
CA GLY A 109 14.35 -9.34 -4.52
C GLY A 109 14.29 -7.91 -3.99
N HIS A 110 13.33 -7.61 -3.11
CA HIS A 110 13.19 -6.33 -2.43
C HIS A 110 13.62 -6.42 -0.95
N PRO A 111 14.93 -6.57 -0.65
CA PRO A 111 15.42 -6.87 0.69
C PRO A 111 15.14 -5.74 1.71
N ALA A 112 15.05 -4.49 1.26
CA ALA A 112 14.73 -3.36 2.13
C ALA A 112 13.30 -3.46 2.69
N GLN A 113 12.31 -3.72 1.82
CA GLN A 113 10.91 -3.88 2.21
C GLN A 113 10.73 -5.13 3.10
N ALA A 114 11.35 -6.25 2.71
CA ALA A 114 11.35 -7.47 3.50
C ALA A 114 11.87 -7.23 4.92
N ARG A 115 12.99 -6.50 5.05
CA ARG A 115 13.57 -6.16 6.35
C ARG A 115 12.64 -5.33 7.21
N THR A 116 12.00 -4.29 6.66
CA THR A 116 11.05 -3.47 7.41
C THR A 116 9.87 -4.28 7.94
N CYS A 117 9.33 -5.20 7.15
CA CYS A 117 8.26 -6.10 7.59
C CYS A 117 8.74 -7.05 8.71
N LEU A 118 9.94 -7.61 8.59
CA LEU A 118 10.53 -8.49 9.61
C LEU A 118 10.84 -7.78 10.92
N GLU A 119 11.34 -6.54 10.87
CA GLU A 119 11.59 -5.73 12.06
C GLU A 119 10.28 -5.46 12.82
N ARG A 120 9.22 -5.02 12.11
CA ARG A 120 7.88 -4.85 12.69
C ARG A 120 7.30 -6.16 13.24
N LEU A 121 7.52 -7.28 12.56
CA LEU A 121 7.08 -8.59 13.04
C LEU A 121 7.78 -8.96 14.35
N LEU A 122 9.08 -8.69 14.47
CA LEU A 122 9.86 -8.96 15.67
C LEU A 122 9.53 -8.03 16.84
N ASP A 123 9.00 -6.82 16.57
CA ASP A 123 8.48 -5.93 17.60
C ASP A 123 7.20 -6.48 18.25
N VAL A 124 6.32 -7.11 17.46
CA VAL A 124 5.07 -7.73 17.95
C VAL A 124 5.31 -9.13 18.49
N GLN A 125 6.09 -9.92 17.76
CA GLN A 125 6.52 -11.26 18.10
C GLN A 125 8.06 -11.32 18.09
N PRO A 126 8.68 -11.04 19.24
CA PRO A 126 9.96 -11.66 19.60
C PRO A 126 9.77 -13.20 19.52
N GLU A 127 10.66 -14.10 19.87
CA GLU A 127 10.44 -15.57 19.65
C GLU A 127 10.14 -16.10 18.21
N HIS A 128 9.69 -15.30 17.23
CA HIS A 128 9.50 -15.77 15.84
C HIS A 128 10.85 -16.10 15.19
N GLU A 129 11.20 -17.38 15.20
CA GLU A 129 12.51 -17.91 14.76
C GLU A 129 12.77 -17.63 13.28
N ALA A 130 11.83 -18.01 12.40
CA ALA A 130 12.00 -17.85 10.95
C ALA A 130 12.18 -16.36 10.53
N ALA A 131 11.61 -15.42 11.28
CA ALA A 131 11.78 -13.99 11.05
C ALA A 131 13.19 -13.52 11.41
N ARG A 132 13.76 -14.03 12.51
CA ARG A 132 15.16 -13.77 12.89
C ARG A 132 16.13 -14.34 11.86
N ASP A 133 15.90 -15.57 11.43
CA ASP A 133 16.77 -16.26 10.48
C ASP A 133 16.78 -15.55 9.12
N LEU A 134 15.60 -15.19 8.62
CA LEU A 134 15.49 -14.45 7.36
C LEU A 134 16.15 -13.07 7.46
N LEU A 135 15.95 -12.36 8.57
CA LEU A 135 16.56 -11.06 8.81
C LEU A 135 18.10 -11.15 8.92
N ALA A 136 18.62 -12.19 9.56
CA ALA A 136 20.06 -12.47 9.62
C ALA A 136 20.63 -12.75 8.22
N THR A 137 19.93 -13.57 7.43
CA THR A 137 20.31 -13.89 6.06
C THR A 137 20.35 -12.65 5.16
N LEU A 138 19.37 -11.76 5.32
CA LEU A 138 19.30 -10.49 4.61
C LEU A 138 20.44 -9.54 4.99
N LYS A 139 20.79 -9.44 6.29
CA LYS A 139 21.92 -8.61 6.77
C LYS A 139 23.26 -9.03 6.19
N VAL A 140 23.49 -10.34 6.05
CA VAL A 140 24.74 -10.90 5.51
C VAL A 140 24.84 -10.68 4.00
N LYS A 141 23.72 -10.72 3.29
CA LYS A 141 23.69 -10.63 1.82
C LYS A 141 23.70 -9.19 1.29
N THR A 142 23.34 -8.21 2.11
CA THR A 142 23.55 -6.79 1.79
C THR A 142 24.96 -6.38 2.24
N PRO A 143 25.83 -5.85 1.36
CA PRO A 143 27.01 -5.14 1.84
C PRO A 143 26.48 -3.96 2.64
N THR A 144 26.67 -4.00 3.95
CA THR A 144 26.30 -2.96 4.91
C THR A 144 26.80 -1.59 4.44
N PRO A 145 25.95 -0.59 4.20
CA PRO A 145 26.15 0.69 4.84
C PRO A 145 25.60 0.55 6.26
N GLY A 146 26.38 0.96 7.25
CA GLY A 146 25.95 0.96 8.64
C GLY A 146 24.64 1.72 8.83
N SER A 147 23.89 1.31 9.85
CA SER A 147 23.11 2.19 10.73
C SER A 147 22.86 3.62 10.23
N GLY A 148 21.60 3.91 9.91
CA GLY A 148 21.08 5.28 9.87
C GLY A 148 20.73 5.73 8.46
N GLN A 149 19.41 5.88 8.24
CA GLN A 149 18.84 6.86 7.31
C GLN A 149 19.65 7.09 6.03
N THR A 150 19.42 6.27 5.01
CA THR A 150 19.74 6.68 3.63
C THR A 150 18.78 7.79 3.25
N ALA A 151 19.14 9.00 3.68
CA ALA A 151 19.04 10.18 2.86
C ALA A 151 19.37 9.78 1.42
N LYS A 152 18.53 10.20 0.50
CA LYS A 152 18.76 10.17 -0.95
C LYS A 152 20.27 10.25 -1.21
N ARG A 153 20.86 9.19 -1.76
CA ARG A 153 22.12 9.31 -2.49
C ARG A 153 21.85 10.13 -3.75
N SER A 154 21.62 11.43 -3.52
CA SER A 154 21.85 12.48 -4.48
C SER A 154 23.30 12.37 -4.87
N ILE A 155 23.60 12.48 -6.15
CA ILE A 155 24.96 12.56 -6.67
C ILE A 155 25.48 13.94 -6.28
N THR A 156 25.75 14.13 -4.99
CA THR A 156 26.16 15.39 -4.39
C THR A 156 27.67 15.51 -4.59
N THR A 157 28.07 15.96 -5.78
CA THR A 157 29.47 16.21 -6.11
C THR A 157 29.85 17.66 -5.81
N PRO A 158 31.12 17.96 -5.47
CA PRO A 158 31.57 19.34 -5.30
C PRO A 158 31.30 20.19 -6.55
N THR A 159 31.31 19.59 -7.74
CA THR A 159 30.92 20.25 -8.99
C THR A 159 29.47 20.76 -8.98
N LEU A 160 28.54 20.00 -8.37
CA LEU A 160 27.15 20.44 -8.22
C LEU A 160 27.04 21.63 -7.26
N ALA A 161 27.83 21.64 -6.19
CA ALA A 161 27.90 22.76 -5.25
C ALA A 161 28.37 24.04 -5.94
N GLU A 162 29.43 23.94 -6.75
CA GLU A 162 29.97 25.05 -7.54
C GLU A 162 28.95 25.61 -8.55
N ILE A 163 28.13 24.74 -9.14
CA ILE A 163 27.05 25.18 -10.04
C ILE A 163 26.04 26.05 -9.27
N TYR A 164 25.67 25.67 -8.05
CA TYR A 164 24.76 26.48 -7.22
C TYR A 164 25.38 27.81 -6.79
N VAL A 165 26.68 27.85 -6.48
CA VAL A 165 27.40 29.10 -6.18
C VAL A 165 27.36 30.04 -7.38
N LYS A 166 27.68 29.53 -8.57
CA LYS A 166 27.64 30.32 -9.82
C LYS A 166 26.25 30.85 -10.17
N GLN A 167 25.20 30.14 -9.76
CA GLN A 167 23.81 30.56 -9.94
C GLN A 167 23.31 31.50 -8.84
N GLY A 168 24.13 31.80 -7.83
CA GLY A 168 23.77 32.67 -6.70
C GLY A 168 22.92 31.98 -5.61
N TYR A 169 22.68 30.67 -5.70
CA TYR A 169 21.94 29.91 -4.69
C TYR A 169 22.85 29.48 -3.53
N LEU A 170 23.37 30.47 -2.79
CA LEU A 170 24.36 30.26 -1.72
C LEU A 170 23.86 29.30 -0.62
N SER A 171 22.59 29.41 -0.22
CA SER A 171 22.01 28.53 0.80
C SER A 171 21.98 27.05 0.37
N LYS A 172 21.69 26.78 -0.91
CA LYS A 172 21.70 25.42 -1.46
C LYS A 172 23.13 24.89 -1.61
N ALA A 173 24.07 25.75 -2.02
CA ALA A 173 25.48 25.38 -2.09
C ALA A 173 26.03 24.98 -0.72
N ILE A 174 25.70 25.72 0.35
CA ILE A 174 26.10 25.39 1.73
C ILE A 174 25.54 24.02 2.14
N GLN A 175 24.28 23.74 1.85
CA GLN A 175 23.66 22.45 2.16
C GLN A 175 24.38 21.29 1.44
N VAL A 176 24.72 21.48 0.16
CA VAL A 176 25.46 20.49 -0.64
C VAL A 176 26.88 20.27 -0.08
N TYR A 177 27.60 21.32 0.34
CA TYR A 177 28.91 21.16 0.99
C TYR A 177 28.82 20.52 2.38
N GLN A 178 27.76 20.78 3.14
CA GLN A 178 27.49 20.10 4.42
C GLN A 178 27.26 18.60 4.19
N GLU A 179 26.47 18.23 3.18
CA GLU A 179 26.26 16.83 2.79
C GLU A 179 27.58 16.15 2.38
N ILE A 180 28.43 16.83 1.60
CA ILE A 180 29.75 16.30 1.22
C ILE A 180 30.62 16.03 2.44
N LEU A 181 30.61 16.91 3.45
CA LEU A 181 31.40 16.74 4.68
C LEU A 181 30.83 15.68 5.63
N LEU A 182 29.54 15.35 5.50
CA LEU A 182 28.96 14.21 6.22
C LEU A 182 29.44 12.89 5.63
N ASP A 183 29.60 12.82 4.31
CA ASP A 183 30.10 11.62 3.61
C ASP A 183 31.63 11.50 3.67
N ASP A 184 32.36 12.60 3.56
CA ASP A 184 33.83 12.68 3.62
C ASP A 184 34.30 13.83 4.54
N PRO A 185 34.50 13.56 5.85
CA PRO A 185 34.87 14.57 6.82
C PRO A 185 36.32 15.07 6.68
N GLU A 186 37.16 14.45 5.85
CA GLU A 186 38.54 14.90 5.58
C GLU A 186 38.65 15.77 4.31
N ASN A 187 37.54 16.04 3.63
CA ASN A 187 37.53 16.84 2.41
C ASN A 187 37.86 18.32 2.68
N VAL A 188 39.14 18.68 2.50
CA VAL A 188 39.67 20.03 2.72
C VAL A 188 38.95 21.07 1.84
N LEU A 189 38.70 20.74 0.56
CA LEU A 189 38.03 21.65 -0.37
C LEU A 189 36.61 22.00 0.07
N ALA A 190 35.86 21.02 0.57
CA ALA A 190 34.50 21.25 1.05
C ALA A 190 34.47 22.11 2.33
N LYS A 191 35.45 21.94 3.24
CA LYS A 191 35.58 22.79 4.44
C LYS A 191 35.91 24.23 4.10
N GLU A 192 36.87 24.45 3.21
CA GLU A 192 37.28 25.79 2.78
C GLU A 192 36.10 26.53 2.13
N ARG A 193 35.42 25.91 1.16
CA ARG A 193 34.29 26.53 0.46
C ARG A 193 33.10 26.77 1.36
N LEU A 194 32.81 25.88 2.30
CA LEU A 194 31.76 26.11 3.28
C LEU A 194 32.08 27.32 4.17
N GLY A 195 33.33 27.47 4.61
CA GLY A 195 33.78 28.62 5.39
C GLY A 195 33.64 29.95 4.64
N GLU A 196 34.07 29.98 3.37
CA GLU A 196 33.92 31.16 2.50
C GLU A 196 32.45 31.54 2.29
N LEU A 197 31.59 30.55 2.03
CA LEU A 197 30.17 30.79 1.79
C LEU A 197 29.43 31.24 3.05
N GLN A 198 29.75 30.68 4.21
CA GLN A 198 29.20 31.11 5.49
C GLN A 198 29.62 32.54 5.82
N ALA A 199 30.89 32.88 5.61
CA ALA A 199 31.41 34.24 5.79
C ALA A 199 30.76 35.24 4.81
N ALA A 200 30.41 34.81 3.60
CA ALA A 200 29.69 35.64 2.63
C ALA A 200 28.20 35.82 2.96
N THR A 201 27.57 34.86 3.64
CA THR A 201 26.15 34.93 4.05
C THR A 201 25.91 35.62 5.40
N VAL A 202 26.92 35.68 6.28
CA VAL A 202 26.83 36.37 7.57
C VAL A 202 27.45 37.77 7.41
N PRO A 203 26.70 38.87 7.54
CA PRO A 203 27.30 40.20 7.57
C PRO A 203 28.27 40.29 8.76
N PRO A 204 29.39 41.03 8.64
CA PRO A 204 30.40 41.07 9.69
C PRO A 204 29.85 41.83 10.89
N VAL A 205 29.32 41.12 11.87
CA VAL A 205 29.08 41.67 13.20
C VAL A 205 30.23 41.19 14.08
N VAL A 206 31.29 41.98 14.07
CA VAL A 206 32.30 41.94 15.13
C VAL A 206 31.75 42.78 16.28
N ASP A 207 31.49 42.11 17.39
CA ASP A 207 31.30 42.56 18.78
C ASP A 207 30.91 44.02 19.08
N THR A 208 29.77 44.19 19.76
CA THR A 208 29.70 45.16 20.87
C THR A 208 28.74 44.66 21.93
N SER A 209 29.31 44.29 23.08
CA SER A 209 28.63 44.15 24.35
C SER A 209 28.07 45.50 24.80
N LEU A 210 26.82 45.55 25.27
CA LEU A 210 26.35 46.33 26.43
C LEU A 210 24.82 46.24 26.60
N GLN A 211 24.46 46.09 27.86
CA GLN A 211 23.15 46.15 28.49
C GLN A 211 22.20 47.22 27.93
N ALA A 212 20.90 46.92 27.86
CA ALA A 212 19.88 47.46 28.79
C ALA A 212 18.48 47.60 28.14
N LYS A 213 17.52 46.89 28.76
CA LYS A 213 16.16 47.33 29.12
C LYS A 213 15.23 47.95 28.06
N SER A 214 14.11 47.24 27.88
CA SER A 214 12.74 47.77 27.98
C SER A 214 12.31 48.86 26.99
N GLN A 215 11.46 48.50 26.02
CA GLN A 215 10.06 48.97 26.01
C GLN A 215 9.27 48.42 24.83
N GLN A 216 8.02 48.14 25.17
CA GLN A 216 6.91 47.61 24.40
C GLN A 216 6.10 48.81 23.89
N VAL A 217 5.83 48.93 22.58
CA VAL A 217 4.69 49.71 22.08
C VAL A 217 4.11 49.06 20.82
N VAL A 218 2.79 49.05 20.85
CA VAL A 218 1.71 48.45 20.06
C VAL A 218 1.53 48.92 18.60
N ALA A 219 0.64 48.17 17.92
CA ALA A 219 -0.28 48.50 16.83
C ALA A 219 0.11 47.95 15.44
N ASP A 220 -0.67 46.97 14.91
CA ASP A 220 -1.88 47.15 14.06
C ASP A 220 -1.40 47.51 12.62
N ILE A 221 -1.77 46.87 11.51
CA ILE A 221 -3.09 46.47 11.00
C ILE A 221 -2.87 45.47 9.84
N SER A 222 -3.76 44.48 9.72
CA SER A 222 -4.10 43.80 8.44
C SER A 222 -4.65 44.82 7.42
N PRO A 223 -4.83 44.56 6.10
CA PRO A 223 -5.68 43.45 5.64
C PRO A 223 -5.44 42.90 4.21
N ALA A 224 -6.28 41.90 3.91
CA ALA A 224 -7.02 41.71 2.65
C ALA A 224 -6.33 41.10 1.42
N ILE A 225 -6.68 39.83 1.23
CA ILE A 225 -6.89 39.15 -0.05
C ILE A 225 -7.97 39.88 -0.87
N PRO A 226 -7.88 39.89 -2.21
CA PRO A 226 -9.08 39.82 -3.05
C PRO A 226 -9.07 38.60 -3.97
N ALA A 227 -10.14 37.83 -3.87
CA ALA A 227 -10.61 36.91 -4.90
C ALA A 227 -11.49 37.69 -5.88
N GLU A 228 -11.32 37.47 -7.19
CA GLU A 228 -12.37 37.48 -8.23
C GLU A 228 -11.72 37.41 -9.62
N ASN A 229 -11.98 36.35 -10.39
CA ASN A 229 -12.77 36.46 -11.62
C ASN A 229 -12.87 35.10 -12.35
N LEU A 230 -14.08 34.55 -12.35
CA LEU A 230 -14.55 33.54 -13.30
C LEU A 230 -15.93 33.98 -13.78
N LYS A 231 -16.00 34.50 -15.01
CA LYS A 231 -17.20 34.62 -15.83
C LYS A 231 -16.76 34.55 -17.29
N ASP A 232 -17.27 33.57 -18.04
CA ASP A 232 -18.28 33.78 -19.10
C ASP A 232 -18.33 32.55 -20.01
N ALA A 233 -19.50 31.92 -20.07
CA ALA A 233 -20.02 31.18 -21.23
C ALA A 233 -21.41 30.66 -20.86
N GLY A 234 -22.41 31.50 -21.09
CA GLY A 234 -23.81 31.07 -21.10
C GLY A 234 -24.10 30.17 -22.31
N ILE A 235 -24.99 29.20 -22.12
CA ILE A 235 -26.02 28.84 -23.10
C ILE A 235 -27.27 28.43 -22.32
N SER A 236 -28.39 28.92 -22.85
CA SER A 236 -29.76 28.98 -22.36
C SER A 236 -30.38 27.69 -21.86
N VAL A 237 -31.07 27.83 -20.73
CA VAL A 237 -32.18 26.99 -20.28
C VAL A 237 -33.44 27.40 -21.04
N SER A 238 -34.15 26.43 -21.60
CA SER A 238 -35.57 26.55 -21.94
C SER A 238 -36.32 25.43 -21.24
N THR A 239 -37.28 25.84 -20.43
CA THR A 239 -38.15 25.02 -19.59
C THR A 239 -39.45 24.66 -20.32
N GLU A 240 -39.80 23.36 -20.20
CA GLU A 240 -41.15 22.76 -20.06
C GLU A 240 -42.17 22.75 -21.23
N PRO A 241 -43.25 21.90 -21.20
CA PRO A 241 -43.60 20.82 -20.25
C PRO A 241 -44.15 19.49 -20.88
N ALA A 242 -44.34 18.49 -20.00
CA ALA A 242 -45.39 17.45 -19.92
C ALA A 242 -45.58 16.33 -20.98
N SER A 243 -45.52 15.09 -20.45
CA SER A 243 -46.46 13.96 -20.60
C SER A 243 -46.70 13.31 -21.99
N LEU A 244 -46.27 12.04 -22.15
CA LEU A 244 -47.19 10.92 -22.39
C LEU A 244 -46.45 9.55 -22.32
N ALA A 245 -47.20 8.53 -21.94
CA ALA A 245 -46.78 7.17 -21.67
C ALA A 245 -46.28 6.37 -22.89
N ALA A 246 -45.29 5.49 -22.67
CA ALA A 246 -45.15 4.23 -23.40
C ALA A 246 -44.37 3.23 -22.53
N LYS A 247 -45.12 2.27 -21.98
CA LYS A 247 -44.63 1.11 -21.25
C LYS A 247 -44.03 0.12 -22.25
N ALA A 248 -42.73 0.22 -22.51
CA ALA A 248 -41.94 -0.80 -23.19
C ALA A 248 -41.36 -1.78 -22.15
N PRO A 249 -41.18 -3.07 -22.47
CA PRO A 249 -40.95 -4.10 -21.47
C PRO A 249 -39.62 -3.86 -20.77
N ALA A 250 -39.63 -3.87 -19.44
CA ALA A 250 -38.43 -3.97 -18.65
C ALA A 250 -37.73 -5.27 -19.06
N VAL A 251 -36.67 -5.16 -19.85
CA VAL A 251 -35.64 -6.19 -19.92
C VAL A 251 -35.10 -6.24 -18.50
N GLU A 252 -35.62 -7.17 -17.70
CA GLU A 252 -35.14 -7.44 -16.35
C GLU A 252 -33.69 -7.86 -16.48
N THR A 253 -32.77 -6.90 -16.36
CA THR A 253 -31.36 -7.21 -16.22
C THR A 253 -31.27 -8.11 -14.98
N PRO A 254 -30.74 -9.34 -15.10
CA PRO A 254 -30.74 -10.26 -13.99
C PRO A 254 -30.07 -9.59 -12.80
N SER A 255 -30.74 -9.64 -11.65
CA SER A 255 -30.24 -9.09 -10.40
C SER A 255 -28.83 -9.64 -10.15
N MET A 256 -27.97 -8.86 -9.51
CA MET A 256 -26.60 -9.27 -9.19
C MET A 256 -26.57 -10.63 -8.48
N GLU A 257 -27.56 -10.90 -7.63
CA GLU A 257 -27.79 -12.20 -6.98
C GLU A 257 -27.97 -13.35 -7.98
N GLN A 258 -28.77 -13.15 -9.03
CA GLN A 258 -29.01 -14.14 -10.08
C GLN A 258 -27.74 -14.40 -10.91
N ARG A 259 -26.91 -13.37 -11.11
CA ARG A 259 -25.61 -13.52 -11.80
C ARG A 259 -24.63 -14.32 -10.95
N LEU A 260 -24.53 -14.01 -9.65
CA LEU A 260 -23.67 -14.74 -8.72
C LEU A 260 -24.10 -16.21 -8.58
N LEU A 261 -25.41 -16.48 -8.47
CA LEU A 261 -25.93 -17.85 -8.46
C LEU A 261 -25.58 -18.60 -9.75
N GLY A 262 -25.68 -17.94 -10.91
CA GLY A 262 -25.27 -18.54 -12.18
C GLY A 262 -23.77 -18.87 -12.22
N VAL A 263 -22.92 -18.00 -11.66
CA VAL A 263 -21.47 -18.27 -11.54
C VAL A 263 -21.21 -19.45 -10.60
N PHE A 264 -21.85 -19.49 -9.43
CA PHE A 264 -21.71 -20.59 -8.48
C PHE A 264 -22.23 -21.92 -9.03
N ASP A 265 -23.36 -21.92 -9.75
CA ASP A 265 -23.90 -23.12 -10.38
C ASP A 265 -22.98 -23.66 -11.48
N ASN A 266 -22.38 -22.76 -12.27
CA ASN A 266 -21.35 -23.11 -13.24
C ASN A 266 -20.12 -23.72 -12.56
N TRP A 267 -19.66 -23.15 -11.44
CA TRP A 267 -18.56 -23.72 -10.65
C TRP A 267 -18.91 -25.11 -10.14
N LEU A 268 -20.06 -25.30 -9.47
CA LEU A 268 -20.50 -26.62 -8.97
C LEU A 268 -20.62 -27.66 -10.09
N THR A 269 -21.13 -27.25 -11.26
CA THR A 269 -21.19 -28.11 -12.44
C THR A 269 -19.80 -28.47 -12.97
N ALA A 270 -18.86 -27.51 -13.00
CA ALA A 270 -17.49 -27.77 -13.43
C ALA A 270 -16.73 -28.66 -12.43
N ILE A 271 -16.95 -28.47 -11.13
CA ILE A 271 -16.35 -29.26 -10.05
C ILE A 271 -16.88 -30.70 -10.11
N SER A 272 -18.20 -30.89 -10.25
CA SER A 272 -18.79 -32.23 -10.39
C SER A 272 -18.29 -32.97 -11.64
N LYS A 273 -18.16 -32.29 -12.80
CA LYS A 273 -17.60 -32.88 -14.03
C LYS A 273 -16.13 -33.29 -13.88
N ARG A 274 -15.28 -32.42 -13.32
CA ARG A 274 -13.87 -32.73 -13.05
C ARG A 274 -13.73 -33.95 -12.15
N ARG A 275 -14.54 -34.03 -11.10
CA ARG A 275 -14.54 -35.18 -10.16
C ARG A 275 -15.10 -36.47 -10.77
N ALA A 276 -15.98 -36.39 -11.76
CA ALA A 276 -16.49 -37.57 -12.48
C ALA A 276 -15.45 -38.19 -13.43
N HIS A 277 -14.50 -37.41 -13.94
CA HIS A 277 -13.44 -37.87 -14.85
C HIS A 277 -12.20 -38.42 -14.14
N VAL A 278 -12.02 -38.18 -12.84
CA VAL A 278 -10.85 -38.63 -12.05
C VAL A 278 -11.09 -40.04 -11.45
N ARG A 279 -12.00 -40.84 -12.03
CA ARG A 279 -12.44 -42.13 -11.48
C ARG A 279 -12.17 -43.30 -12.41
#